data_AF-A0A350EQW4-F1
#
_entry.id   AF-A0A350EQW4-F1
#
_cell.length_a   1.000
_cell.length_b   1.000
_cell.length_c   1.000
_cell.angle_alpha   90.00
_cell.angle_beta   90.00
_cell.angle_gamma   90.00
#
_symmetry.space_group_name_H-M   'P 1'
#
loop_
_entity.id
_entity.type
_entity.pdbx_description
1 polymer ?
#
loop_
_entity_poly.entity_id
_entity_poly.type
_entity_poly.pdbx_seq_one_letter_code
_entity_poly.pdbx_strand_id
1 'polypeptide(L)'
;MKVIDQAELQRQRQDNPSLVVIDVRLEEDFAAGHLPGAANACVFKVSFLEDVTRLGAVVDQPVVIYGAMERSHESRMAAEKLERAGFSQVQEFRGGLQAWKAAKLPVEGSGAPAPPDPLNGTFSVDLTESRVEWTGRNLLNKHSGTIALKSGHLTFKDNWLSGGDFIVDMNAMTCGDIADSDMNGVLIDHLKSDDFFFVSKYPVSRFQIRQVQPVPNATPGSPNLRITGDFTVRGQMNPLVLHAVAGRTPEGRPAAQAVFAFDRTVWGSIYGSGKFFANAGMHLVNDLVEVQVRLIA
;
A
#
# COMPACT_ATOMS: atom_id res chain seq x y z
N MET A 1 1.39 -1.02 32.33
CA MET A 1 1.91 0.31 31.96
C MET A 1 1.34 1.41 32.85
N LYS A 2 2.19 2.30 33.39
CA LYS A 2 1.78 3.53 34.10
C LYS A 2 1.61 4.67 33.09
N VAL A 3 0.57 5.50 33.21
CA VAL A 3 0.41 6.71 32.37
C VAL A 3 0.78 7.93 33.21
N ILE A 4 1.64 8.80 32.68
CA ILE A 4 2.14 10.02 33.35
C ILE A 4 1.77 11.28 32.57
N ASP A 5 1.60 12.39 33.29
CA ASP A 5 1.38 13.70 32.68
C ASP A 5 2.70 14.50 32.57
N GLN A 6 2.58 15.75 32.13
CA GLN A 6 3.72 16.64 31.94
C GLN A 6 4.46 16.93 33.25
N ALA A 7 3.73 17.22 34.33
CA ALA A 7 4.32 17.60 35.61
C ALA A 7 5.09 16.42 36.22
N GLU A 8 4.53 15.22 36.12
CA GLU A 8 5.18 13.97 36.53
C GLU A 8 6.45 13.70 35.71
N LEU A 9 6.39 13.83 34.38
CA LEU A 9 7.56 13.63 33.51
C LEU A 9 8.68 14.64 33.83
N GLN A 10 8.34 15.91 34.03
CA GLN A 10 9.31 16.95 34.39
C GLN A 10 9.95 16.67 35.75
N ARG A 11 9.16 16.24 36.75
CA ARG A 11 9.69 15.85 38.07
C ARG A 11 10.64 14.65 37.96
N GLN A 12 10.24 13.59 37.25
CA GLN A 12 11.10 12.42 37.07
C GLN A 12 12.41 12.75 36.33
N ARG A 13 12.39 13.66 35.36
CA ARG A 13 13.62 14.15 34.70
C ARG A 13 14.53 14.96 35.62
N GLN A 14 13.96 15.72 36.56
CA GLN A 14 14.73 16.45 37.57
C GLN A 14 15.38 15.50 38.59
N ASP A 15 14.62 14.49 39.04
CA ASP A 15 15.07 13.51 40.03
C ASP A 15 16.05 12.48 39.44
N ASN A 16 15.91 12.15 38.15
CA ASN A 16 16.74 11.19 37.43
C ASN A 16 17.18 11.76 36.07
N PRO A 17 18.34 12.44 36.00
CA PRO A 17 18.90 12.95 34.75
C PRO A 17 19.23 11.85 33.71
N SER A 18 19.36 10.59 34.14
CA SER A 18 19.56 9.43 33.26
C SER A 18 18.27 8.73 32.80
N LEU A 19 17.10 9.31 33.09
CA LEU A 19 15.82 8.76 32.65
C LEU A 19 15.74 8.68 31.12
N VAL A 20 15.58 7.46 30.61
CA VAL A 20 15.41 7.23 29.17
C VAL A 20 14.00 7.63 28.75
N VAL A 21 13.91 8.62 27.86
CA VAL A 21 12.65 9.07 27.25
C VAL A 21 12.73 8.81 25.75
N ILE A 22 11.78 8.03 25.22
CA ILE A 22 11.80 7.54 23.85
C ILE A 22 10.59 8.06 23.09
N ASP A 23 10.86 8.80 22.02
CA ASP A 23 9.90 9.07 20.97
C ASP A 23 9.76 7.82 20.11
N VAL A 24 8.55 7.27 20.03
CA VAL A 24 8.32 6.02 19.32
C VAL A 24 7.84 6.20 17.87
N ARG A 25 7.80 7.44 17.38
CA ARG A 25 7.40 7.81 16.01
C ARG A 25 8.52 7.54 14.98
N LEU A 26 8.22 7.84 13.72
CA LEU A 26 9.18 7.78 12.60
C LEU A 26 10.38 8.71 12.86
N GLU A 27 11.52 8.39 12.23
CA GLU A 27 12.75 9.18 12.36
C GLU A 27 12.56 10.59 11.81
N GLU A 28 11.85 10.71 10.69
CA GLU A 28 11.50 12.00 10.08
C GLU A 28 10.62 12.85 11.00
N ASP A 29 9.66 12.23 11.69
CA ASP A 29 8.76 12.89 12.64
C ASP A 29 9.50 13.37 13.90
N PHE A 30 10.47 12.59 14.35
CA PHE A 30 11.36 12.96 15.44
C PHE A 30 12.28 14.12 15.03
N ALA A 31 12.95 14.00 13.87
CA ALA A 31 13.82 15.05 13.34
C ALA A 31 13.07 16.39 13.15
N ALA A 32 11.80 16.31 12.73
CA ALA A 32 10.92 17.47 12.59
C ALA A 32 10.56 18.14 13.92
N GLY A 33 10.55 17.41 15.03
CA GLY A 33 10.28 17.97 16.34
C GLY A 33 10.01 16.89 17.39
N HIS A 34 10.67 16.96 18.55
CA HIS A 34 10.56 16.02 19.66
C HIS A 34 10.75 16.71 21.02
N LEU A 35 10.48 15.99 22.12
CA LEU A 35 10.75 16.45 23.48
C LEU A 35 12.26 16.61 23.70
N PRO A 36 12.74 17.69 24.36
CA PRO A 36 14.17 17.88 24.60
C PRO A 36 14.82 16.68 25.30
N GLY A 37 15.97 16.25 24.80
CA GLY A 37 16.74 15.12 25.33
C GLY A 37 16.07 13.74 25.17
N ALA A 38 14.98 13.62 24.42
CA ALA A 38 14.42 12.33 24.07
C ALA A 38 15.27 11.64 22.98
N ALA A 39 15.36 10.33 23.03
CA ALA A 39 15.89 9.51 21.94
C ALA A 39 14.75 9.01 21.03
N ASN A 40 15.08 8.51 19.83
CA ASN A 40 14.09 7.92 18.92
C ASN A 40 14.29 6.42 18.76
N ALA A 41 13.21 5.66 18.92
CA ALA A 41 13.14 4.27 18.50
C ALA A 41 11.78 4.03 17.87
N CYS A 42 11.73 4.03 16.53
CA CYS A 42 10.47 3.88 15.79
C CYS A 42 9.81 2.52 16.06
N VAL A 43 8.58 2.54 16.60
CA VAL A 43 7.84 1.33 16.95
C VAL A 43 7.49 0.46 15.74
N PHE A 44 7.50 1.01 14.54
CA PHE A 44 7.24 0.28 13.30
C PHE A 44 8.46 -0.50 12.78
N LYS A 45 9.68 -0.25 13.30
CA LYS A 45 10.87 -0.99 12.91
C LYS A 45 10.95 -2.35 13.60
N VAL A 46 11.43 -3.37 12.88
CA VAL A 46 11.70 -4.71 13.45
C VAL A 46 12.77 -4.62 14.54
N SER A 47 13.73 -3.70 14.39
CA SER A 47 14.81 -3.44 15.34
C SER A 47 14.37 -2.71 16.61
N PHE A 48 13.08 -2.35 16.76
CA PHE A 48 12.59 -1.48 17.84
C PHE A 48 13.13 -1.87 19.24
N LEU A 49 13.05 -3.15 19.63
CA LEU A 49 13.52 -3.60 20.95
C LEU A 49 15.04 -3.50 21.12
N GLU A 50 15.79 -3.79 20.05
CA GLU A 50 17.24 -3.65 20.05
C GLU A 50 17.65 -2.18 20.16
N ASP A 51 16.97 -1.30 19.40
CA ASP A 51 17.22 0.14 19.42
C ASP A 51 16.92 0.72 20.80
N VAL A 52 15.80 0.35 21.43
CA VAL A 52 15.47 0.77 22.81
C VAL A 52 16.56 0.35 23.80
N THR A 53 17.08 -0.87 23.69
CA THR A 53 18.17 -1.36 24.55
C THR A 53 19.47 -0.62 24.28
N ARG A 54 19.80 -0.34 23.01
CA ARG A 54 21.01 0.41 22.61
C ARG A 54 20.99 1.86 23.11
N LEU A 55 19.80 2.43 23.26
CA LEU A 55 19.58 3.76 23.83
C LEU A 55 19.70 3.79 25.37
N GLY A 56 20.01 2.65 26.00
CA GLY A 56 20.27 2.56 27.44
C GLY A 56 19.04 2.21 28.29
N ALA A 57 17.92 1.84 27.69
CA ALA A 57 16.78 1.33 28.46
C ALA A 57 17.11 -0.05 29.03
N VAL A 58 16.82 -0.26 30.32
CA VAL A 58 17.07 -1.50 31.05
C VAL A 58 15.75 -2.06 31.56
N VAL A 59 15.58 -3.38 31.48
CA VAL A 59 14.31 -4.07 31.77
C VAL A 59 13.70 -3.74 33.13
N ASP A 60 14.51 -3.54 34.17
CA ASP A 60 14.02 -3.24 35.53
C ASP A 60 14.12 -1.76 35.91
N GLN A 61 14.41 -0.87 34.95
CA GLN A 61 14.48 0.58 35.19
C GLN A 61 13.31 1.31 34.51
N PRO A 62 12.89 2.47 35.05
CA PRO A 62 11.89 3.30 34.41
C PRO A 62 12.30 3.69 32.98
N VAL A 63 11.40 3.46 32.03
CA VAL A 63 11.50 3.98 30.66
C VAL A 63 10.21 4.71 30.33
N VAL A 64 10.33 5.95 29.85
CA VAL A 64 9.19 6.73 29.39
C VAL A 64 9.13 6.67 27.88
N ILE A 65 7.96 6.37 27.33
CA ILE A 65 7.70 6.38 25.90
C ILE A 65 6.58 7.36 25.56
N TYR A 66 6.59 7.91 24.34
CA TYR A 66 5.52 8.78 23.87
C TYR A 66 5.37 8.74 22.34
N GLY A 67 4.12 8.90 21.89
CA GLY A 67 3.75 8.97 20.48
C GLY A 67 3.34 10.39 20.05
N ALA A 68 2.57 10.49 18.96
CA ALA A 68 2.17 11.79 18.42
C ALA A 68 1.11 12.50 19.27
N MET A 69 0.08 11.78 19.73
CA MET A 69 -1.11 12.33 20.39
C MET A 69 -1.90 11.27 21.18
N GLU A 70 -2.90 11.66 21.97
CA GLU A 70 -3.67 10.74 22.84
C GLU A 70 -4.44 9.64 22.08
N ARG A 71 -4.96 9.97 20.89
CA ARG A 71 -5.72 9.03 20.05
C ARG A 71 -4.82 8.13 19.18
N SER A 72 -3.53 8.41 19.17
CA SER A 72 -2.50 7.63 18.47
C SER A 72 -2.16 6.38 19.28
N HIS A 73 -1.88 5.26 18.62
CA HIS A 73 -1.62 3.97 19.26
C HIS A 73 -0.12 3.61 19.31
N GLU A 74 0.76 4.49 18.80
CA GLU A 74 2.21 4.28 18.71
C GLU A 74 2.81 3.92 20.08
N SER A 75 2.55 4.72 21.11
CA SER A 75 3.06 4.51 22.48
C SER A 75 2.47 3.27 23.14
N ARG A 76 1.18 2.99 22.97
CA ARG A 76 0.56 1.76 23.51
C ARG A 76 1.17 0.50 22.87
N MET A 77 1.36 0.49 21.56
CA MET A 77 2.01 -0.62 20.86
C MET A 77 3.46 -0.80 21.31
N ALA A 78 4.20 0.30 21.51
CA ALA A 78 5.56 0.27 22.04
C ALA A 78 5.60 -0.30 23.47
N ALA A 79 4.65 0.09 24.33
CA ALA A 79 4.56 -0.45 25.68
C ALA A 79 4.33 -1.96 25.69
N GLU A 80 3.37 -2.44 24.90
CA GLU A 80 3.07 -3.88 24.80
C GLU A 80 4.27 -4.69 24.27
N LYS A 81 5.09 -4.11 23.38
CA LYS A 81 6.34 -4.74 22.92
C LYS A 81 7.37 -4.80 24.04
N LEU A 82 7.57 -3.72 24.79
CA LEU A 82 8.53 -3.64 25.88
C LEU A 82 8.14 -4.53 27.06
N GLU A 83 6.87 -4.50 27.49
CA GLU A 83 6.37 -5.34 28.59
C GLU A 83 6.52 -6.84 28.26
N ARG A 84 6.23 -7.25 27.02
CA ARG A 84 6.47 -8.63 26.56
C ARG A 84 7.95 -9.01 26.50
N ALA A 85 8.83 -8.02 26.28
CA ALA A 85 10.28 -8.19 26.33
C ALA A 85 10.85 -8.17 27.76
N GLY A 86 9.98 -8.03 28.78
CA GLY A 86 10.36 -8.09 30.19
C GLY A 86 10.64 -6.73 30.84
N PHE A 87 10.40 -5.61 30.14
CA PHE A 87 10.51 -4.30 30.77
C PHE A 87 9.40 -4.11 31.80
N SER A 88 9.76 -4.07 33.08
CA SER A 88 8.83 -4.07 34.22
C SER A 88 8.33 -2.67 34.60
N GLN A 89 9.00 -1.60 34.15
CA GLN A 89 8.71 -0.21 34.53
C GLN A 89 8.44 0.72 33.33
N VAL A 90 7.61 0.28 32.38
CA VAL A 90 7.21 1.09 31.21
C VAL A 90 6.16 2.15 31.59
N GLN A 91 6.44 3.39 31.22
CA GLN A 91 5.55 4.54 31.43
C GLN A 91 5.21 5.23 30.11
N GLU A 92 3.94 5.54 29.88
CA GLU A 92 3.49 6.35 28.73
C GLU A 92 3.30 7.81 29.15
N PHE A 93 3.91 8.74 28.42
CA PHE A 93 3.60 10.15 28.55
C PHE A 93 2.31 10.49 27.79
N ARG A 94 1.27 10.84 28.54
CA ARG A 94 -0.08 11.14 28.06
C ARG A 94 -0.09 12.26 27.02
N GLY A 95 -0.84 12.06 25.94
CA GLY A 95 -1.04 13.07 24.89
C GLY A 95 0.17 13.34 24.00
N GLY A 96 1.31 12.68 24.25
CA GLY A 96 2.47 12.69 23.37
C GLY A 96 3.03 14.09 23.06
N LEU A 97 3.68 14.21 21.90
CA LEU A 97 4.24 15.49 21.45
C LEU A 97 3.17 16.59 21.31
N GLN A 98 1.95 16.24 20.92
CA GLN A 98 0.87 17.21 20.79
C GLN A 98 0.55 17.90 22.12
N ALA A 99 0.41 17.15 23.21
CA ALA A 99 0.16 17.72 24.53
C ALA A 99 1.33 18.59 25.03
N TRP A 100 2.57 18.15 24.77
CA TRP A 100 3.77 18.92 25.08
C TRP A 100 3.81 20.28 24.36
N LYS A 101 3.51 20.28 23.06
CA LYS A 101 3.40 21.52 22.26
C LYS A 101 2.23 22.39 22.72
N ALA A 102 1.09 21.82 23.07
CA ALA A 102 -0.07 22.56 23.57
C ALA A 102 0.24 23.28 24.90
N ALA A 103 1.12 22.71 25.73
CA ALA A 103 1.66 23.34 26.93
C ALA A 103 2.71 24.43 26.65
N LYS A 104 3.01 24.74 25.37
CA LYS A 104 4.00 25.73 24.93
C LYS A 104 5.41 25.48 25.46
N LEU A 105 5.76 24.21 25.66
CA LEU A 105 7.08 23.79 26.09
C LEU A 105 8.06 23.73 24.90
N PRO A 106 9.38 23.89 25.16
CA PRO A 106 10.39 23.82 24.10
C PRO A 106 10.44 22.43 23.46
N VAL A 107 10.76 22.40 22.17
CA VAL A 107 10.98 21.18 21.37
C VAL A 107 12.34 21.25 20.69
N GLU A 108 12.97 20.11 20.49
CA GLU A 108 14.18 19.95 19.67
C GLU A 108 13.80 19.47 18.27
N GLY A 109 14.58 19.81 17.23
CA GLY A 109 14.32 19.41 15.84
C GLY A 109 14.41 20.56 14.83
N SER A 110 14.46 20.23 13.54
CA SER A 110 14.59 21.21 12.44
C SER A 110 13.27 21.87 12.04
N GLY A 111 12.15 21.47 12.66
CA GLY A 111 10.81 21.81 12.19
C GLY A 111 10.31 20.82 11.14
N ALA A 112 8.99 20.76 10.94
CA ALA A 112 8.41 19.92 9.90
C ALA A 112 8.94 20.37 8.52
N PRO A 113 9.36 19.43 7.66
CA PRO A 113 9.71 19.77 6.28
C PRO A 113 8.51 20.43 5.61
N ALA A 114 8.79 21.32 4.65
CA ALA A 114 7.73 21.90 3.84
C ALA A 114 6.92 20.77 3.19
N PRO A 115 5.57 20.89 3.14
CA PRO A 115 4.76 19.90 2.45
C PRO A 115 5.20 19.81 0.99
N PRO A 116 5.15 18.62 0.37
CA PRO A 116 5.54 18.47 -1.04
C PRO A 116 4.62 19.31 -1.93
N ASP A 117 5.18 19.84 -3.03
CA ASP A 117 4.41 20.55 -4.05
C ASP A 117 3.26 19.69 -4.55
N PRO A 118 2.02 20.20 -4.68
CA PRO A 118 0.85 19.42 -5.08
C PRO A 118 1.03 18.66 -6.41
N LEU A 119 0.48 17.45 -6.53
CA LEU A 119 0.50 16.72 -7.81
C LEU A 119 -0.48 17.41 -8.73
N ASN A 120 0.07 18.02 -9.77
CA ASN A 120 -0.65 18.69 -10.82
C ASN A 120 -0.01 18.38 -12.16
N GLY A 121 -0.80 17.87 -13.11
CA GLY A 121 -0.36 17.56 -14.46
C GLY A 121 -0.43 16.07 -14.79
N THR A 122 0.21 15.71 -15.90
CA THR A 122 0.20 14.37 -16.47
C THR A 122 1.60 13.75 -16.38
N PHE A 123 1.66 12.54 -15.85
CA PHE A 123 2.88 11.82 -15.53
C PHE A 123 2.90 10.50 -16.30
N SER A 124 3.96 10.26 -17.06
CA SER A 124 4.13 9.01 -17.81
C SER A 124 4.44 7.87 -16.86
N VAL A 125 3.78 6.73 -17.04
CA VAL A 125 4.01 5.54 -16.21
C VAL A 125 5.41 4.97 -16.46
N ASP A 126 6.13 4.68 -15.39
CA ASP A 126 7.37 3.92 -15.42
C ASP A 126 7.06 2.45 -15.70
N LEU A 127 7.38 1.99 -16.91
CA LEU A 127 7.09 0.63 -17.37
C LEU A 127 7.92 -0.44 -16.63
N THR A 128 9.04 -0.05 -16.01
CA THR A 128 9.97 -0.96 -15.32
C THR A 128 9.64 -1.16 -13.85
N GLU A 129 8.94 -0.22 -13.22
CA GLU A 129 8.50 -0.31 -11.82
C GLU A 129 7.00 -0.65 -11.68
N SER A 130 6.22 -0.36 -12.72
CA SER A 130 4.80 -0.65 -12.78
C SER A 130 4.53 -2.10 -13.18
N ARG A 131 3.42 -2.67 -12.70
CA ARG A 131 3.10 -4.10 -12.86
C ARG A 131 1.62 -4.29 -13.13
N VAL A 132 1.33 -5.27 -13.99
CA VAL A 132 -0.01 -5.85 -14.17
C VAL A 132 0.11 -7.35 -13.97
N GLU A 133 -0.62 -7.85 -12.98
CA GLU A 133 -0.68 -9.25 -12.59
C GLU A 133 -2.09 -9.78 -12.85
N TRP A 134 -2.19 -11.04 -13.25
CA TRP A 134 -3.45 -11.71 -13.50
C TRP A 134 -3.53 -13.01 -12.71
N THR A 135 -4.75 -13.42 -12.35
CA THR A 135 -5.02 -14.76 -11.80
C THR A 135 -6.31 -15.32 -12.41
N GLY A 136 -6.16 -16.43 -13.13
CA GLY A 136 -7.25 -17.27 -13.64
C GLY A 136 -7.47 -18.48 -12.73
N ARG A 137 -8.71 -18.97 -12.65
CA ARG A 137 -9.11 -20.07 -11.75
C ARG A 137 -10.02 -21.07 -12.45
N ASN A 138 -9.96 -22.31 -12.00
CA ASN A 138 -11.06 -23.27 -12.14
C ASN A 138 -11.53 -23.72 -10.75
N LEU A 139 -12.24 -24.85 -10.65
CA LEU A 139 -12.77 -25.34 -9.38
C LEU A 139 -11.69 -25.74 -8.37
N LEU A 140 -10.56 -26.27 -8.85
CA LEU A 140 -9.54 -26.91 -7.99
C LEU A 140 -8.17 -26.23 -8.07
N ASN A 141 -7.92 -25.47 -9.12
CA ASN A 141 -6.61 -24.90 -9.46
C ASN A 141 -6.73 -23.42 -9.80
N LYS A 142 -5.58 -22.75 -9.75
CA LYS A 142 -5.38 -21.40 -10.23
C LYS A 142 -4.06 -21.30 -10.98
N HIS A 143 -3.99 -20.35 -11.89
CA HIS A 143 -2.76 -19.93 -12.53
C HIS A 143 -2.64 -18.41 -12.46
N SER A 144 -1.42 -17.93 -12.36
CA SER A 144 -1.10 -16.52 -12.17
C SER A 144 0.17 -16.13 -12.90
N GLY A 145 0.25 -14.86 -13.26
CA GLY A 145 1.42 -14.32 -13.95
C GLY A 145 1.30 -12.84 -14.23
N THR A 146 2.12 -12.34 -15.14
CA THR A 146 2.21 -10.90 -15.44
C THR A 146 1.95 -10.60 -16.91
N ILE A 147 1.59 -9.35 -17.20
CA ILE A 147 1.54 -8.79 -18.55
C ILE A 147 2.30 -7.46 -18.53
N ALA A 148 3.24 -7.27 -19.46
CA ALA A 148 3.99 -6.02 -19.52
C ALA A 148 3.12 -4.84 -19.95
N LEU A 149 3.40 -3.67 -19.39
CA LEU A 149 2.83 -2.41 -19.86
C LEU A 149 3.54 -1.96 -21.14
N LYS A 150 2.75 -1.54 -22.13
CA LYS A 150 3.23 -0.92 -23.37
C LYS A 150 3.36 0.59 -23.24
N SER A 151 2.41 1.21 -22.52
CA SER A 151 2.38 2.64 -22.22
C SER A 151 1.36 2.92 -21.12
N GLY A 152 1.43 4.11 -20.53
CA GLY A 152 0.38 4.63 -19.67
C GLY A 152 0.73 6.01 -19.14
N HIS A 153 -0.25 6.69 -18.60
CA HIS A 153 -0.04 7.94 -17.88
C HIS A 153 -1.10 8.13 -16.80
N LEU A 154 -0.75 8.86 -15.76
CA LEU A 154 -1.66 9.30 -14.71
C LEU A 154 -1.78 10.82 -14.73
N THR A 155 -2.99 11.34 -14.64
CA THR A 155 -3.22 12.78 -14.53
C THR A 155 -3.72 13.10 -13.13
N PHE A 156 -3.04 14.03 -12.47
CA PHE A 156 -3.39 14.51 -11.14
C PHE A 156 -3.79 15.99 -11.18
N LYS A 157 -4.72 16.34 -10.31
CA LYS A 157 -5.12 17.71 -10.00
C LYS A 157 -5.31 17.85 -8.50
N ASP A 158 -4.64 18.81 -7.89
CA ASP A 158 -4.70 19.13 -6.46
C ASP A 158 -4.47 17.88 -5.58
N ASN A 159 -3.47 17.07 -5.92
CA ASN A 159 -3.13 15.78 -5.30
C ASN A 159 -4.11 14.62 -5.55
N TRP A 160 -5.17 14.82 -6.33
CA TRP A 160 -6.12 13.76 -6.67
C TRP A 160 -5.90 13.24 -8.08
N LEU A 161 -5.88 11.92 -8.24
CA LEU A 161 -5.96 11.31 -9.55
C LEU A 161 -7.28 11.75 -10.21
N SER A 162 -7.19 12.39 -11.36
CA SER A 162 -8.34 12.92 -12.10
C SER A 162 -8.56 12.24 -13.45
N GLY A 163 -7.56 11.50 -13.94
CA GLY A 163 -7.62 10.80 -15.22
C GLY A 163 -6.37 9.98 -15.49
N GLY A 164 -6.32 9.34 -16.66
CA GLY A 164 -5.20 8.52 -17.09
C GLY A 164 -5.63 7.32 -17.90
N ASP A 165 -4.66 6.60 -18.43
CA ASP A 165 -4.85 5.34 -19.11
C ASP A 165 -3.63 4.44 -18.96
N PHE A 166 -3.81 3.17 -19.26
CA PHE A 166 -2.70 2.28 -19.53
C PHE A 166 -3.05 1.26 -20.61
N ILE A 167 -2.02 0.82 -21.33
CA ILE A 167 -2.08 -0.20 -22.37
C ILE A 167 -1.14 -1.33 -21.96
N VAL A 168 -1.64 -2.56 -21.98
CA VAL A 168 -0.82 -3.77 -21.78
C VAL A 168 -0.53 -4.44 -23.11
N ASP A 169 0.68 -4.98 -23.26
CA ASP A 169 1.08 -5.80 -24.40
C ASP A 169 0.73 -7.27 -24.11
N MET A 170 -0.33 -7.76 -24.76
CA MET A 170 -0.81 -9.12 -24.53
C MET A 170 0.18 -10.19 -25.03
N ASN A 171 1.12 -9.83 -25.91
CA ASN A 171 2.19 -10.74 -26.34
C ASN A 171 3.18 -11.03 -25.20
N ALA A 172 3.36 -10.07 -24.29
CA ALA A 172 4.26 -10.16 -23.14
C ALA A 172 3.61 -10.83 -21.91
N MET A 173 2.52 -11.58 -22.11
CA MET A 173 1.91 -12.39 -21.05
C MET A 173 2.82 -13.55 -20.64
N THR A 174 2.96 -13.74 -19.34
CA THR A 174 3.74 -14.81 -18.69
C THR A 174 2.91 -15.54 -17.64
N CYS A 175 3.31 -16.77 -17.31
CA CYS A 175 2.78 -17.56 -16.19
C CYS A 175 3.93 -17.83 -15.20
N GLY A 176 3.73 -17.47 -13.94
CA GLY A 176 4.77 -17.53 -12.91
C GLY A 176 4.69 -18.75 -11.98
N ASP A 177 3.60 -19.52 -12.04
CA ASP A 177 3.32 -20.60 -11.08
C ASP A 177 3.38 -22.02 -11.65
N ILE A 178 3.72 -22.18 -12.93
CA ILE A 178 4.06 -23.48 -13.54
C ILE A 178 5.57 -23.53 -13.78
N ALA A 179 6.26 -24.40 -13.03
CA ALA A 179 7.72 -24.58 -13.13
C ALA A 179 8.15 -25.37 -14.38
N ASP A 180 7.33 -26.31 -14.83
CA ASP A 180 7.57 -27.09 -16.04
C ASP A 180 7.38 -26.19 -17.28
N SER A 181 8.45 -26.02 -18.08
CA SER A 181 8.45 -25.07 -19.19
C SER A 181 7.47 -25.43 -20.30
N ASP A 182 7.27 -26.72 -20.54
CA ASP A 182 6.42 -27.19 -21.64
C ASP A 182 4.94 -26.99 -21.28
N MET A 183 4.55 -27.36 -20.06
CA MET A 183 3.20 -27.11 -19.54
C MET A 183 2.91 -25.61 -19.40
N ASN A 184 3.91 -24.81 -19.02
CA ASN A 184 3.80 -23.35 -18.97
C ASN A 184 3.54 -22.78 -20.38
N GLY A 185 4.32 -23.23 -21.37
CA GLY A 185 4.17 -22.86 -22.77
C GLY A 185 2.78 -23.20 -23.31
N VAL A 186 2.30 -24.42 -23.06
CA VAL A 186 0.95 -24.86 -23.46
C VAL A 186 -0.13 -23.95 -22.89
N LEU A 187 -0.07 -23.58 -21.60
CA LEU A 187 -1.04 -22.67 -21.00
C LEU A 187 -0.99 -21.29 -21.68
N ILE A 188 0.21 -20.71 -21.84
CA ILE A 188 0.37 -19.37 -22.41
C ILE A 188 -0.09 -19.32 -23.86
N ASP A 189 0.24 -20.33 -24.66
CA ASP A 189 -0.20 -20.42 -26.04
C ASP A 189 -1.73 -20.56 -26.13
N HIS A 190 -2.34 -21.32 -25.22
CA HIS A 190 -3.80 -21.44 -25.17
C HIS A 190 -4.48 -20.13 -24.76
N LEU A 191 -3.97 -19.43 -23.74
CA LEU A 191 -4.50 -18.12 -23.36
C LEU A 191 -4.36 -17.08 -24.50
N LYS A 192 -3.32 -17.19 -25.32
CA LYS A 192 -3.09 -16.31 -26.48
C LYS A 192 -3.95 -16.66 -27.70
N SER A 193 -4.49 -17.89 -27.77
CA SER A 193 -5.30 -18.35 -28.90
C SER A 193 -6.68 -17.68 -28.95
N ASP A 194 -7.43 -17.97 -30.02
CA ASP A 194 -8.79 -17.48 -30.24
C ASP A 194 -9.85 -18.04 -29.28
N ASP A 195 -9.53 -19.11 -28.54
CA ASP A 195 -10.33 -19.60 -27.42
C ASP A 195 -10.41 -18.56 -26.28
N PHE A 196 -9.34 -17.80 -26.06
CA PHE A 196 -9.21 -16.85 -24.95
C PHE A 196 -9.06 -15.40 -25.42
N PHE A 197 -7.84 -14.87 -25.51
CA PHE A 197 -7.63 -13.43 -25.74
C PHE A 197 -7.36 -13.08 -27.21
N PHE A 198 -7.16 -14.08 -28.06
CA PHE A 198 -6.92 -13.94 -29.51
C PHE A 198 -5.86 -12.88 -29.82
N VAL A 199 -4.69 -13.04 -29.20
CA VAL A 199 -3.64 -12.02 -29.12
C VAL A 199 -3.07 -11.65 -30.49
N SER A 200 -3.03 -12.60 -31.43
CA SER A 200 -2.61 -12.33 -32.82
C SER A 200 -3.50 -11.30 -33.52
N LYS A 201 -4.79 -11.21 -33.16
CA LYS A 201 -5.72 -10.21 -33.68
C LYS A 201 -5.84 -8.98 -32.77
N TYR A 202 -5.74 -9.19 -31.46
CA TYR A 202 -5.87 -8.14 -30.44
C TYR A 202 -4.62 -8.10 -29.56
N PRO A 203 -3.51 -7.54 -30.04
CA PRO A 203 -2.22 -7.61 -29.36
C PRO A 203 -2.14 -6.73 -28.11
N VAL A 204 -3.15 -5.91 -27.84
CA VAL A 204 -3.19 -4.99 -26.71
C VAL A 204 -4.55 -5.01 -26.02
N SER A 205 -4.54 -4.81 -24.70
CA SER A 205 -5.73 -4.43 -23.92
C SER A 205 -5.49 -3.05 -23.32
N ARG A 206 -6.56 -2.27 -23.12
CA ARG A 206 -6.48 -0.87 -22.64
C ARG A 206 -7.49 -0.63 -21.54
N PHE A 207 -7.11 0.16 -20.55
CA PHE A 207 -8.05 0.78 -19.61
C PHE A 207 -7.89 2.29 -19.66
N GLN A 208 -8.99 3.02 -19.85
CA GLN A 208 -9.00 4.48 -19.86
C GLN A 208 -9.97 5.02 -18.82
N ILE A 209 -9.48 5.89 -17.94
CA ILE A 209 -10.29 6.52 -16.90
C ILE A 209 -11.30 7.48 -17.54
N ARG A 210 -12.57 7.34 -17.18
CA ARG A 210 -13.67 8.21 -17.60
C ARG A 210 -14.16 9.10 -16.49
N GLN A 211 -14.22 8.56 -15.27
CA GLN A 211 -14.66 9.29 -14.10
C GLN A 211 -13.92 8.80 -12.86
N VAL A 212 -13.54 9.73 -12.00
CA VAL A 212 -12.98 9.46 -10.67
C VAL A 212 -13.89 10.08 -9.63
N GLN A 213 -14.23 9.32 -8.59
CA GLN A 213 -15.01 9.78 -7.45
C GLN A 213 -14.24 9.44 -6.15
N PRO A 214 -13.94 10.42 -5.29
CA PRO A 214 -13.36 10.13 -3.98
C PRO A 214 -14.27 9.24 -3.14
N VAL A 215 -13.68 8.29 -2.41
CA VAL A 215 -14.39 7.50 -1.40
C VAL A 215 -14.39 8.30 -0.09
N PRO A 216 -15.57 8.66 0.46
CA PRO A 216 -15.64 9.40 1.72
C PRO A 216 -15.00 8.63 2.87
N ASN A 217 -14.29 9.34 3.74
CA ASN A 217 -13.65 8.79 4.95
C ASN A 217 -12.62 7.68 4.70
N ALA A 218 -12.06 7.58 3.49
CA ALA A 218 -10.97 6.65 3.22
C ALA A 218 -9.76 6.97 4.11
N THR A 219 -9.22 5.96 4.78
CA THR A 219 -7.96 6.05 5.53
C THR A 219 -6.78 5.74 4.62
N PRO A 220 -5.56 6.22 4.93
CA PRO A 220 -4.35 5.72 4.28
C PRO A 220 -4.32 4.19 4.28
N GLY A 221 -4.00 3.59 3.13
CA GLY A 221 -4.01 2.13 2.94
C GLY A 221 -5.37 1.53 2.53
N SER A 222 -6.47 2.28 2.57
CA SER A 222 -7.76 1.86 2.02
C SER A 222 -8.02 2.47 0.63
N PRO A 223 -8.84 1.85 -0.24
CA PRO A 223 -9.23 2.46 -1.50
C PRO A 223 -9.84 3.84 -1.29
N ASN A 224 -9.20 4.87 -1.85
CA ASN A 224 -9.61 6.26 -1.71
C ASN A 224 -10.37 6.78 -2.94
N LEU A 225 -10.49 5.96 -4.00
CA LEU A 225 -11.14 6.32 -5.25
C LEU A 225 -12.05 5.19 -5.75
N ARG A 226 -13.22 5.56 -6.25
CA ARG A 226 -14.05 4.76 -7.15
C ARG A 226 -13.86 5.29 -8.56
N ILE A 227 -13.33 4.45 -9.44
CA ILE A 227 -12.99 4.79 -10.82
C ILE A 227 -13.95 4.08 -11.76
N THR A 228 -14.55 4.83 -12.69
CA THR A 228 -15.25 4.26 -13.84
C THR A 228 -14.38 4.49 -15.07
N GLY A 229 -14.11 3.44 -15.82
CA GLY A 229 -13.28 3.50 -17.02
C GLY A 229 -13.79 2.63 -18.15
N ASP A 230 -13.33 2.94 -19.36
CA ASP A 230 -13.55 2.13 -20.54
C ASP A 230 -12.48 1.04 -20.58
N PHE A 231 -12.91 -0.22 -20.46
CA PHE A 231 -12.02 -1.37 -20.44
C PHE A 231 -12.14 -2.16 -21.74
N THR A 232 -11.03 -2.22 -22.48
CA THR A 232 -10.93 -2.88 -23.77
C THR A 232 -10.12 -4.16 -23.66
N VAL A 233 -10.74 -5.30 -23.94
CA VAL A 233 -10.13 -6.63 -23.99
C VAL A 233 -10.66 -7.35 -25.24
N ARG A 234 -9.80 -8.08 -25.96
CA ARG A 234 -10.19 -8.80 -27.19
C ARG A 234 -10.89 -7.88 -28.22
N GLY A 235 -10.46 -6.61 -28.28
CA GLY A 235 -11.02 -5.58 -29.16
C GLY A 235 -12.43 -5.09 -28.80
N GLN A 236 -13.07 -5.63 -27.76
CA GLN A 236 -14.38 -5.18 -27.28
C GLN A 236 -14.19 -4.20 -26.13
N MET A 237 -15.01 -3.14 -26.08
CA MET A 237 -14.94 -2.11 -25.04
C MET A 237 -16.22 -2.13 -24.22
N ASN A 238 -16.11 -2.34 -22.91
CA ASN A 238 -17.22 -2.21 -21.98
C ASN A 238 -16.78 -1.39 -20.76
N PRO A 239 -17.72 -0.70 -20.08
CA PRO A 239 -17.40 0.04 -18.87
C PRO A 239 -17.04 -0.92 -17.73
N LEU A 240 -16.05 -0.53 -16.92
CA LEU A 240 -15.69 -1.22 -15.69
C LEU A 240 -15.58 -0.20 -14.55
N VAL A 241 -16.11 -0.60 -13.39
CA VAL A 241 -15.94 0.15 -12.15
C VAL A 241 -14.96 -0.59 -11.26
N LEU A 242 -13.94 0.11 -10.78
CA LEU A 242 -12.97 -0.43 -9.81
C LEU A 242 -12.75 0.55 -8.66
N HIS A 243 -12.24 0.02 -7.55
CA HIS A 243 -11.76 0.82 -6.43
C HIS A 243 -10.24 0.83 -6.45
N ALA A 244 -9.65 2.00 -6.25
CA ALA A 244 -8.22 2.21 -6.32
C ALA A 244 -7.71 2.96 -5.09
N VAL A 245 -6.43 2.76 -4.77
CA VAL A 245 -5.64 3.64 -3.92
C VAL A 245 -4.75 4.46 -4.84
N ALA A 246 -4.82 5.78 -4.78
CA ALA A 246 -3.90 6.67 -5.49
C ALA A 246 -3.29 7.72 -4.56
N GLY A 247 -2.06 8.12 -4.83
CA GLY A 247 -1.32 9.06 -4.01
C GLY A 247 0.11 9.21 -4.51
N ARG A 248 1.06 9.22 -3.58
CA ARG A 248 2.50 9.33 -3.86
C ARG A 248 3.29 8.19 -3.24
N THR A 249 4.41 7.84 -3.86
CA THR A 249 5.47 7.05 -3.24
C THR A 249 6.19 7.87 -2.15
N PRO A 250 6.99 7.24 -1.27
CA PRO A 250 7.83 7.96 -0.31
C PRO A 250 8.77 8.99 -0.95
N GLU A 251 9.22 8.72 -2.19
CA GLU A 251 10.07 9.61 -2.99
C GLU A 251 9.27 10.74 -3.67
N GLY A 252 7.95 10.80 -3.44
CA GLY A 252 7.07 11.85 -3.93
C GLY A 252 6.46 11.60 -5.33
N ARG A 253 6.73 10.44 -5.94
CA ARG A 253 6.26 10.10 -7.30
C ARG A 253 4.77 9.72 -7.32
N PRO A 254 3.96 10.16 -8.30
CA PRO A 254 2.57 9.71 -8.41
C PRO A 254 2.45 8.19 -8.52
N ALA A 255 1.46 7.62 -7.81
CA ALA A 255 1.20 6.19 -7.85
C ALA A 255 -0.30 5.89 -7.77
N ALA A 256 -0.71 4.78 -8.40
CA ALA A 256 -2.06 4.23 -8.31
C ALA A 256 -2.02 2.70 -8.28
N GLN A 257 -2.85 2.09 -7.45
CA GLN A 257 -3.01 0.64 -7.38
C GLN A 257 -4.49 0.24 -7.31
N ALA A 258 -4.82 -0.90 -7.91
CA ALA A 258 -6.14 -1.50 -7.84
C ALA A 258 -6.04 -3.02 -7.93
N VAL A 259 -6.92 -3.71 -7.20
CA VAL A 259 -7.18 -5.15 -7.37
C VAL A 259 -8.66 -5.29 -7.68
N PHE A 260 -8.98 -5.95 -8.78
CA PHE A 260 -10.36 -6.12 -9.23
C PHE A 260 -10.51 -7.44 -9.99
N ALA A 261 -11.75 -7.93 -10.07
CA ALA A 261 -12.09 -9.04 -10.94
C ALA A 261 -13.05 -8.55 -12.03
N PHE A 262 -12.92 -9.11 -13.24
CA PHE A 262 -13.87 -8.88 -14.32
C PHE A 262 -14.32 -10.21 -14.92
N ASP A 263 -15.55 -10.24 -15.43
CA ASP A 263 -16.09 -11.38 -16.15
C ASP A 263 -15.58 -11.38 -17.60
N ARG A 264 -14.66 -12.30 -17.92
CA ARG A 264 -14.04 -12.38 -19.25
C ARG A 264 -15.03 -12.67 -20.38
N THR A 265 -16.18 -13.25 -20.05
CA THR A 265 -17.20 -13.61 -21.05
C THR A 265 -17.91 -12.40 -21.62
N VAL A 266 -17.96 -11.29 -20.87
CA VAL A 266 -18.48 -9.99 -21.34
C VAL A 266 -17.66 -9.43 -22.51
N TRP A 267 -16.39 -9.83 -22.63
CA TRP A 267 -15.50 -9.48 -23.74
C TRP A 267 -15.33 -10.61 -24.76
N GLY A 268 -16.19 -11.62 -24.73
CA GLY A 268 -16.23 -12.71 -25.72
C GLY A 268 -15.18 -13.81 -25.54
N SER A 269 -14.43 -13.82 -24.44
CA SER A 269 -13.65 -15.01 -24.04
C SER A 269 -14.60 -15.98 -23.33
N ILE A 270 -15.15 -16.94 -24.06
CA ILE A 270 -16.18 -17.85 -23.53
C ILE A 270 -15.68 -19.27 -23.23
N TYR A 271 -14.51 -19.66 -23.73
CA TYR A 271 -13.97 -21.03 -23.58
C TYR A 271 -14.07 -21.52 -22.14
N GLY A 272 -14.59 -22.73 -21.91
CA GLY A 272 -14.67 -23.33 -20.58
C GLY A 272 -15.69 -22.68 -19.62
N SER A 273 -16.50 -21.72 -20.07
CA SER A 273 -17.51 -21.08 -19.23
C SER A 273 -18.79 -21.91 -19.14
N GLY A 274 -19.26 -22.17 -17.92
CA GLY A 274 -20.54 -22.84 -17.66
C GLY A 274 -21.77 -22.04 -18.13
N LYS A 275 -21.64 -20.75 -18.47
CA LYS A 275 -22.73 -19.96 -19.06
C LYS A 275 -23.05 -20.35 -20.50
N PHE A 276 -22.04 -20.82 -21.23
CA PHE A 276 -22.13 -21.10 -22.68
C PHE A 276 -22.03 -22.59 -22.99
N PHE A 277 -21.41 -23.37 -22.11
CA PHE A 277 -21.18 -24.79 -22.30
C PHE A 277 -21.83 -25.59 -21.17
N ALA A 278 -22.79 -26.44 -21.52
CA ALA A 278 -23.52 -27.27 -20.53
C ALA A 278 -22.62 -28.29 -19.82
N ASN A 279 -21.54 -28.73 -20.47
CA ASN A 279 -20.56 -29.62 -19.89
C ASN A 279 -19.15 -29.25 -20.38
N ALA A 280 -18.36 -28.65 -19.50
CA ALA A 280 -16.96 -28.31 -19.78
C ALA A 280 -15.98 -29.35 -19.19
N GLY A 281 -16.43 -30.24 -18.31
CA GLY A 281 -15.58 -31.24 -17.65
C GLY A 281 -14.29 -30.64 -17.08
N MET A 282 -13.15 -31.22 -17.45
CA MET A 282 -11.83 -30.73 -17.03
C MET A 282 -11.42 -29.39 -17.68
N HIS A 283 -12.14 -28.93 -18.70
CA HIS A 283 -11.94 -27.66 -19.37
C HIS A 283 -12.73 -26.51 -18.74
N LEU A 284 -13.42 -26.76 -17.61
CA LEU A 284 -14.13 -25.70 -16.88
C LEU A 284 -13.12 -24.64 -16.44
N VAL A 285 -13.39 -23.38 -16.79
CA VAL A 285 -12.60 -22.21 -16.39
C VAL A 285 -13.56 -21.14 -15.91
N ASN A 286 -13.28 -20.58 -14.73
CA ASN A 286 -14.14 -19.57 -14.14
C ASN A 286 -14.23 -18.32 -15.03
N ASP A 287 -15.38 -17.66 -14.97
CA ASP A 287 -15.64 -16.45 -15.75
C ASP A 287 -14.86 -15.25 -15.20
N LEU A 288 -14.69 -15.20 -13.87
CA LEU A 288 -13.99 -14.11 -13.20
C LEU A 288 -12.47 -14.29 -13.31
N VAL A 289 -11.82 -13.28 -13.87
CA VAL A 289 -10.37 -13.13 -13.89
C VAL A 289 -10.01 -11.99 -12.96
N GLU A 290 -9.12 -12.26 -12.01
CA GLU A 290 -8.59 -11.24 -11.10
C GLU A 290 -7.39 -10.56 -11.74
N VAL A 291 -7.32 -9.25 -11.59
CA VAL A 291 -6.25 -8.40 -12.08
C VAL A 291 -5.79 -7.50 -10.93
N GLN A 292 -4.48 -7.45 -10.74
CA GLN A 292 -3.82 -6.48 -9.87
C GLN A 292 -2.99 -5.54 -10.74
N VAL A 293 -3.21 -4.24 -10.57
CA VAL A 293 -2.48 -3.19 -11.29
C VAL A 293 -1.80 -2.31 -10.26
N ARG A 294 -0.51 -2.04 -10.47
CA ARG A 294 0.26 -1.04 -9.74
C ARG A 294 1.01 -0.18 -10.75
N LEU A 295 0.67 1.10 -10.82
CA LEU A 295 1.28 2.09 -11.68
C LEU A 295 2.07 3.09 -10.83
N ILE A 296 3.33 3.29 -11.17
CA ILE A 296 4.16 4.38 -10.65
C ILE A 296 4.51 5.28 -11.82
N ALA A 297 4.38 6.59 -11.65
CA ALA A 297 4.58 7.61 -12.68
C ALA A 297 5.42 8.79 -12.16
#